data_AF-A0A955WJG8-F1
#
_entry.id   AF-A0A955WJG8-F1
#
_cell.length_a   1.000
_cell.length_b   1.000
_cell.length_c   1.000
_cell.angle_alpha   90.00
_cell.angle_beta   90.00
_cell.angle_gamma   90.00
#
_symmetry.space_group_name_H-M   'P 1'
#
loop_
_entity.id
_entity.type
_entity.pdbx_description
1 polymer ?
#
loop_
_entity_poly.entity_id
_entity_poly.type
_entity_poly.pdbx_seq_one_letter_code
_entity_poly.pdbx_strand_id
1 'polypeptide(L)'
;MLRKDDRYELTDRTGHSVGEVPLSTIVNLVRQGRLFRTDKVRKNGGPMQPLGELQEFEDLFRELLPEAFQVDGSALRPAPELSGEVDTLTVAELFARLYREKRTGRLFLCESDRHQEKVIVFRQGVAISAMSNLEEEWLGELLISQGLIDAQAFEEAVALRKQNGSRIGSALVYLEKLSPRELRRALSVQAMERLLNAFRMRSGTFQFVADESAGNEEILLVASPRDIIETGLSAALEAREVAEQLTSYGDPVFRVEVPPDFATELSEVDVQILRVLERGRPLSTCIETIAQLGRLTTAEARLRVLALMVFGVLHVGGAEVEALDKIVGSLQTMDYFRLLDVRRAASPDEITTAFRRKMVEYHGQPTPGDSAAVQRTRERIAATLERARATLSNPEVRPLYERALQLGLDYHQPEVRQRLEHEQLVAKGRALLAQQAYQEAFETFARAAGLMPDDARIFTQIGWARFLASDHGKEAAAEAIADVERALRVTGDQDEAYMTIGKIHRLSGDLAAAEDYLRRSIELNPHNNEAQSELRLLFTRELQRGGPKIKIDLSSAAGAGAVLGVAVVVLALL
;
A
#
# COMPACT_ATOMS: atom_id res chain seq x y z
N MET A 1 15.83 -16.85 2.28
CA MET A 1 16.63 -16.62 3.51
C MET A 1 18.01 -16.13 3.10
N LEU A 2 18.26 -14.82 3.21
CA LEU A 2 19.56 -14.20 2.94
C LEU A 2 20.54 -14.53 4.08
N ARG A 3 21.71 -15.07 3.78
CA ARG A 3 22.76 -15.30 4.80
C ARG A 3 23.61 -14.03 4.91
N LYS A 4 23.80 -13.53 6.14
CA LYS A 4 24.59 -12.31 6.43
C LYS A 4 26.04 -12.38 5.93
N ASP A 5 26.54 -13.59 5.67
CA ASP A 5 27.93 -13.86 5.28
C ASP A 5 28.14 -13.95 3.75
N ASP A 6 27.09 -13.83 2.95
CA ASP A 6 27.20 -13.86 1.49
C ASP A 6 27.95 -12.62 0.97
N ARG A 7 28.97 -12.85 0.13
CA ARG A 7 29.78 -11.81 -0.50
C ARG A 7 29.51 -11.75 -2.00
N TYR A 8 29.33 -10.53 -2.49
CA TYR A 8 29.00 -10.26 -3.87
C TYR A 8 30.13 -9.48 -4.51
N GLU A 9 30.61 -9.95 -5.64
CA GLU A 9 31.60 -9.24 -6.43
C GLU A 9 30.86 -8.49 -7.55
N LEU A 10 30.93 -7.17 -7.50
CA LEU A 10 30.41 -6.32 -8.56
C LEU A 10 31.43 -6.29 -9.70
N THR A 11 30.97 -6.34 -10.94
CA THR A 11 31.83 -5.96 -12.07
C THR A 11 31.38 -4.62 -12.63
N ASP A 12 32.34 -3.77 -12.97
CA ASP A 12 32.06 -2.62 -13.81
C ASP A 12 31.65 -3.07 -15.23
N ARG A 13 31.19 -2.12 -16.03
CA ARG A 13 30.70 -2.36 -17.40
C ARG A 13 31.77 -2.81 -18.39
N THR A 14 33.04 -2.87 -17.97
CA THR A 14 34.15 -3.43 -18.76
C THR A 14 34.54 -4.84 -18.31
N GLY A 15 33.72 -5.47 -17.46
CA GLY A 15 33.94 -6.81 -16.93
C GLY A 15 34.99 -6.88 -15.82
N HIS A 16 35.45 -5.74 -15.30
CA HIS A 16 36.46 -5.68 -14.25
C HIS A 16 35.81 -5.69 -12.87
N SER A 17 36.33 -6.51 -11.96
CA SER A 17 35.85 -6.59 -10.59
C SER A 17 36.07 -5.26 -9.85
N VAL A 18 35.01 -4.75 -9.21
CA VAL A 18 35.03 -3.57 -8.33
C VAL A 18 35.28 -3.98 -6.87
N GLY A 19 35.58 -5.26 -6.63
CA GLY A 19 35.82 -5.84 -5.31
C GLY A 19 34.58 -6.49 -4.69
N GLU A 20 34.82 -7.28 -3.64
CA GLU A 20 33.74 -7.91 -2.86
C GLU A 20 33.05 -6.89 -1.97
N VAL A 21 31.74 -6.81 -2.08
CA VAL A 21 30.87 -6.01 -1.24
C VAL A 21 29.88 -6.92 -0.49
N PRO A 22 29.55 -6.60 0.77
CA PRO A 22 28.55 -7.35 1.50
C PRO A 22 27.16 -7.12 0.90
N LEU A 23 26.25 -8.06 1.13
CA LEU A 23 24.85 -7.98 0.73
C LEU A 23 24.21 -6.61 1.03
N SER A 24 24.45 -6.06 2.23
CA SER A 24 23.93 -4.76 2.66
C SER A 24 24.33 -3.61 1.73
N THR A 25 25.51 -3.67 1.14
CA THR A 25 26.00 -2.66 0.20
C THR A 25 25.31 -2.80 -1.16
N ILE A 26 25.13 -4.03 -1.67
CA ILE A 26 24.34 -4.29 -2.90
C ILE A 26 22.94 -3.71 -2.74
N VAL A 27 22.27 -4.05 -1.63
CA VAL A 27 20.93 -3.59 -1.31
C VAL A 27 20.84 -2.05 -1.26
N ASN A 28 21.79 -1.37 -0.59
CA ASN A 28 21.82 0.08 -0.51
C ASN A 28 22.04 0.76 -1.87
N LEU A 29 22.89 0.19 -2.71
CA LEU A 29 23.17 0.72 -4.05
C LEU A 29 21.95 0.55 -4.97
N VAL A 30 21.24 -0.57 -4.90
CA VAL A 30 19.97 -0.76 -5.62
C VAL A 30 18.95 0.29 -5.21
N ARG A 31 18.78 0.52 -3.90
CA ARG A 31 17.81 1.50 -3.36
C ARG A 31 18.14 2.95 -3.66
N GLN A 32 19.42 3.28 -3.89
CA GLN A 32 19.85 4.61 -4.34
C GLN A 32 19.71 4.80 -5.85
N GLY A 33 19.16 3.82 -6.59
CA GLY A 33 19.13 3.82 -8.04
C GLY A 33 20.54 3.83 -8.65
N ARG A 34 21.50 3.16 -7.99
CA ARG A 34 22.91 3.06 -8.41
C ARG A 34 23.31 1.65 -8.86
N LEU A 35 22.47 0.66 -8.59
CA LEU A 35 22.55 -0.70 -9.14
C LEU A 35 21.15 -1.07 -9.64
N PHE A 36 21.08 -1.75 -10.77
CA PHE A 36 19.85 -2.11 -11.46
C PHE A 36 19.75 -3.62 -11.67
N ARG A 37 18.57 -4.12 -12.04
CA ARG A 37 18.33 -5.56 -12.29
C ARG A 37 19.29 -6.16 -13.32
N THR A 38 19.73 -5.35 -14.28
CA THR A 38 20.59 -5.77 -15.38
C THR A 38 22.07 -5.79 -15.02
N ASP A 39 22.48 -5.16 -13.91
CA ASP A 39 23.87 -5.14 -13.50
C ASP A 39 24.33 -6.54 -13.09
N LYS A 40 25.49 -6.98 -13.59
CA LYS A 40 25.97 -8.34 -13.35
C LYS A 40 26.74 -8.44 -12.05
N VAL A 41 26.45 -9.47 -11.27
CA VAL A 41 27.12 -9.75 -10.00
C VAL A 41 27.60 -11.19 -9.94
N ARG A 42 28.64 -11.42 -9.14
CA ARG A 42 29.12 -12.76 -8.77
C ARG A 42 28.78 -13.02 -7.32
N LYS A 43 28.08 -14.11 -7.02
CA LYS A 43 27.81 -14.52 -5.64
C LYS A 43 28.83 -15.57 -5.20
N ASN A 44 29.57 -15.33 -4.12
CA ASN A 44 30.46 -16.31 -3.48
C ASN A 44 31.38 -17.06 -4.47
N GLY A 45 31.95 -16.36 -5.47
CA GLY A 45 32.82 -16.96 -6.49
C GLY A 45 32.12 -17.79 -7.59
N GLY A 46 30.78 -17.75 -7.68
CA GLY A 46 29.99 -18.43 -8.72
C GLY A 46 30.04 -17.75 -10.10
N PRO A 47 29.14 -18.11 -11.04
CA PRO A 47 29.06 -17.47 -12.35
C PRO A 47 28.54 -16.02 -12.26
N MET A 48 28.92 -15.19 -13.23
CA MET A 48 28.36 -13.84 -13.40
C MET A 48 26.92 -13.94 -13.92
N GLN A 49 25.99 -13.32 -13.21
CA GLN A 49 24.57 -13.29 -13.58
C GLN A 49 23.96 -11.92 -13.28
N PRO A 50 22.94 -11.50 -14.03
CA PRO A 50 22.19 -10.28 -13.72
C PRO A 50 21.64 -10.30 -12.29
N LEU A 51 21.71 -9.16 -11.60
CA LEU A 51 21.27 -9.02 -10.22
C LEU A 51 19.78 -9.34 -10.06
N GLY A 52 18.96 -9.07 -11.08
CA GLY A 52 17.53 -9.35 -11.11
C GLY A 52 17.16 -10.83 -11.36
N GLU A 53 18.12 -11.69 -11.74
CA GLU A 53 17.93 -13.14 -11.90
C GLU A 53 18.23 -13.91 -10.61
N LEU A 54 18.86 -13.25 -9.63
CA LEU A 54 19.09 -13.81 -8.32
C LEU A 54 17.80 -13.76 -7.50
N GLN A 55 17.25 -14.94 -7.21
CA GLN A 55 15.97 -15.13 -6.51
C GLN A 55 15.87 -14.38 -5.17
N GLU A 56 17.01 -14.16 -4.52
CA GLU A 56 17.13 -13.45 -3.24
C GLU A 56 17.06 -11.92 -3.34
N PHE A 57 17.21 -11.37 -4.54
CA PHE A 57 16.96 -9.96 -4.86
C PHE A 57 15.64 -9.76 -5.61
N GLU A 58 14.93 -10.84 -5.92
CA GLU A 58 13.64 -10.77 -6.62
C GLU A 58 12.62 -9.93 -5.82
N ASP A 59 12.55 -10.14 -4.50
CA ASP A 59 11.71 -9.34 -3.60
C ASP A 59 12.22 -7.90 -3.45
N LEU A 60 13.55 -7.67 -3.51
CA LEU A 60 14.16 -6.33 -3.44
C LEU A 60 13.73 -5.46 -4.64
N PHE A 61 13.66 -6.04 -5.84
CA PHE A 61 13.20 -5.33 -7.04
C PHE A 61 11.68 -5.33 -7.20
N ARG A 62 10.97 -6.31 -6.62
CA ARG A 62 9.51 -6.36 -6.63
C ARG A 62 8.90 -5.28 -5.74
N GLU A 63 9.57 -4.92 -4.65
CA GLU A 63 9.04 -3.97 -3.67
C GLU A 63 9.33 -2.50 -3.98
N LEU A 64 10.26 -2.14 -4.91
CA LEU A 64 10.67 -0.78 -5.39
C LEU A 64 10.84 0.36 -4.35
N LEU A 65 10.50 0.12 -3.09
CA LEU A 65 10.48 1.06 -1.99
C LEU A 65 11.83 0.96 -1.26
N PRO A 66 12.44 2.09 -0.86
CA PRO A 66 13.56 2.06 0.07
C PRO A 66 13.15 1.33 1.37
N GLU A 67 14.07 0.61 2.03
CA GLU A 67 13.77 0.12 3.38
C GLU A 67 13.49 1.28 4.31
N ALA A 68 12.71 0.93 5.32
CA ALA A 68 12.45 1.67 6.52
C ALA A 68 13.47 2.78 6.84
N PHE A 69 13.02 4.04 6.87
CA PHE A 69 13.85 5.10 7.44
C PHE A 69 14.08 4.79 8.93
N GLN A 70 15.32 4.96 9.41
CA GLN A 70 15.56 5.04 10.84
C GLN A 70 15.33 6.48 11.30
N VAL A 71 14.22 6.70 11.99
CA VAL A 71 14.01 7.87 12.85
C VAL A 71 14.10 7.36 14.28
N ASP A 72 15.05 7.88 15.05
CA ASP A 72 15.28 7.52 16.46
C ASP A 72 15.38 6.00 16.74
N GLY A 73 16.04 5.27 15.85
CA GLY A 73 16.30 3.82 16.02
C GLY A 73 15.11 2.91 15.70
N SER A 74 14.00 3.46 15.19
CA SER A 74 12.84 2.70 14.73
C SER A 74 12.82 2.57 13.20
N ALA A 75 12.57 1.35 12.69
CA ALA A 75 12.50 1.07 11.26
C ALA A 75 11.10 1.39 10.71
N LEU A 76 10.93 2.53 10.02
CA LEU A 76 9.65 2.96 9.42
C LEU A 76 9.60 2.67 7.93
N ARG A 77 9.02 1.53 7.50
CA ARG A 77 8.76 1.24 6.06
C ARG A 77 7.65 2.17 5.58
N PRO A 78 7.92 3.20 4.76
CA PRO A 78 6.85 4.07 4.32
C PRO A 78 6.01 3.31 3.28
N ALA A 79 4.75 3.06 3.58
CA ALA A 79 3.79 2.61 2.58
C ALA A 79 3.63 3.71 1.52
N PRO A 80 3.53 3.38 0.23
CA PRO A 80 3.29 4.38 -0.80
C PRO A 80 1.97 5.10 -0.49
N GLU A 81 2.02 6.42 -0.36
CA GLU A 81 0.80 7.22 -0.13
C GLU A 81 -0.11 7.20 -1.36
N LEU A 82 0.52 7.12 -2.54
CA LEU A 82 -0.16 7.02 -3.83
C LEU A 82 0.50 5.92 -4.66
N SER A 83 -0.30 5.10 -5.31
CA SER A 83 0.16 4.12 -6.29
C SER A 83 -0.91 3.86 -7.35
N GLY A 84 -0.50 3.36 -8.51
CA GLY A 84 -1.42 3.05 -9.60
C GLY A 84 -0.71 2.76 -10.91
N GLU A 85 -1.51 2.65 -11.97
CA GLU A 85 -1.02 2.55 -13.35
C GLU A 85 -0.63 3.94 -13.89
N VAL A 86 0.24 3.96 -14.89
CA VAL A 86 0.75 5.18 -15.52
C VAL A 86 0.48 5.16 -17.02
N ASP A 87 -0.05 6.28 -17.51
CA ASP A 87 0.08 6.74 -18.89
C ASP A 87 0.59 8.20 -18.93
N THR A 88 0.71 8.76 -20.14
CA THR A 88 1.21 10.12 -20.36
C THR A 88 0.43 11.18 -19.58
N LEU A 89 -0.89 11.10 -19.56
CA LEU A 89 -1.72 12.08 -18.85
C LEU A 89 -1.62 11.90 -17.33
N THR A 90 -1.53 10.65 -16.88
CA THR A 90 -1.38 10.31 -15.46
C THR A 90 -0.10 10.91 -14.87
N VAL A 91 1.03 10.89 -15.59
CA VAL A 91 2.28 11.53 -15.12
C VAL A 91 2.06 13.03 -14.91
N ALA A 92 1.44 13.71 -15.87
CA ALA A 92 1.18 15.15 -15.80
C ALA A 92 0.22 15.50 -14.64
N GLU A 93 -0.84 14.72 -14.47
CA GLU A 93 -1.81 14.86 -13.37
C GLU A 93 -1.17 14.60 -12.00
N LEU A 94 -0.26 13.62 -11.90
CA LEU A 94 0.50 13.37 -10.68
C LEU A 94 1.38 14.55 -10.30
N PHE A 95 2.11 15.13 -11.25
CA PHE A 95 2.93 16.32 -10.98
C PHE A 95 2.06 17.49 -10.50
N ALA A 96 0.93 17.73 -11.17
CA ALA A 96 0.00 18.80 -10.77
C ALA A 96 -0.59 18.56 -9.39
N ARG A 97 -0.93 17.30 -9.07
CA ARG A 97 -1.44 16.91 -7.75
C ARG A 97 -0.39 17.10 -6.66
N LEU A 98 0.83 16.61 -6.84
CA LEU A 98 1.92 16.75 -5.88
C LEU A 98 2.26 18.22 -5.61
N TYR A 99 2.18 19.07 -6.65
CA TYR A 99 2.33 20.52 -6.50
C TYR A 99 1.23 21.14 -5.64
N ARG A 100 -0.05 20.89 -5.95
CA ARG A 100 -1.19 21.43 -5.19
C ARG A 100 -1.20 20.98 -3.73
N GLU A 101 -0.81 19.73 -3.48
CA GLU A 101 -0.73 19.16 -2.14
C GLU A 101 0.58 19.50 -1.40
N LYS A 102 1.51 20.25 -2.04
CA LYS A 102 2.83 20.62 -1.49
C LYS A 102 3.63 19.43 -0.96
N ARG A 103 3.52 18.27 -1.62
CA ARG A 103 4.13 17.01 -1.17
C ARG A 103 5.65 17.04 -1.30
N THR A 104 6.35 16.54 -0.29
CA THR A 104 7.81 16.35 -0.32
C THR A 104 8.09 14.85 -0.25
N GLY A 105 8.87 14.33 -1.19
CA GLY A 105 9.11 12.89 -1.29
C GLY A 105 9.66 12.46 -2.63
N ARG A 106 9.54 11.16 -2.93
CA ARG A 106 10.03 10.56 -4.18
C ARG A 106 8.90 9.87 -4.93
N LEU A 107 8.84 10.14 -6.24
CA LEU A 107 7.97 9.45 -7.17
C LEU A 107 8.79 8.43 -7.96
N PHE A 108 8.41 7.17 -7.81
CA PHE A 108 8.95 6.04 -8.56
C PHE A 108 8.04 5.75 -9.74
N LEU A 109 8.62 5.64 -10.93
CA LEU A 109 7.92 5.29 -12.16
C LEU A 109 8.58 4.05 -12.77
N CYS A 110 7.79 3.07 -13.16
CA CYS A 110 8.25 1.83 -13.77
C CYS A 110 7.49 1.57 -15.07
N GLU A 111 8.21 1.45 -16.19
CA GLU A 111 7.63 1.17 -17.51
C GLU A 111 7.49 -0.34 -17.76
N SER A 112 6.31 -0.77 -18.21
CA SER A 112 5.94 -2.20 -18.25
C SER A 112 6.71 -3.04 -19.27
N ASP A 113 7.15 -2.46 -20.38
CA ASP A 113 7.74 -3.17 -21.53
C ASP A 113 9.28 -3.15 -21.55
N ARG A 114 9.89 -2.11 -20.96
CA ARG A 114 11.34 -1.87 -21.04
C ARG A 114 12.10 -2.01 -19.71
N HIS A 115 11.43 -2.36 -18.61
CA HIS A 115 12.03 -2.40 -17.27
C HIS A 115 12.74 -1.06 -16.92
N GLN A 116 12.24 0.05 -17.46
CA GLN A 116 12.78 1.38 -17.18
C GLN A 116 12.25 1.86 -15.83
N GLU A 117 13.15 2.33 -14.99
CA GLU A 117 12.87 2.83 -13.66
C GLU A 117 13.35 4.28 -13.58
N LYS A 118 12.44 5.18 -13.19
CA LYS A 118 12.74 6.59 -12.97
C LYS A 118 12.34 6.98 -11.55
N VAL A 119 13.18 7.81 -10.93
CA VAL A 119 12.91 8.38 -9.61
C VAL A 119 12.97 9.89 -9.72
N ILE A 120 11.86 10.54 -9.42
CA ILE A 120 11.75 12.01 -9.42
C ILE A 120 11.59 12.47 -7.97
N VAL A 121 12.41 13.43 -7.59
CA VAL A 121 12.46 13.96 -6.22
C VAL A 121 11.67 15.25 -6.17
N PHE A 122 10.71 15.34 -5.25
CA PHE A 122 9.84 16.48 -5.04
C PHE A 122 10.12 17.14 -3.70
N ARG A 123 10.13 18.48 -3.69
CA ARG A 123 10.21 19.31 -2.50
C ARG A 123 9.14 20.37 -2.54
N GLN A 124 8.24 20.36 -1.55
CA GLN A 124 7.06 21.24 -1.50
C GLN A 124 6.27 21.21 -2.81
N GLY A 125 6.16 20.02 -3.42
CA GLY A 125 5.43 19.79 -4.65
C GLY A 125 6.18 20.16 -5.94
N VAL A 126 7.40 20.70 -5.86
CA VAL A 126 8.23 21.05 -7.03
C VAL A 126 9.27 19.95 -7.28
N ALA A 127 9.39 19.48 -8.52
CA ALA A 127 10.42 18.52 -8.90
C ALA A 127 11.82 19.18 -8.88
N ILE A 128 12.75 18.64 -8.11
CA ILE A 128 14.10 19.20 -7.91
C ILE A 128 15.22 18.34 -8.51
N SER A 129 14.97 17.06 -8.76
CA SER A 129 15.92 16.12 -9.35
C SER A 129 15.21 14.96 -10.04
N ALA A 130 15.87 14.34 -11.03
CA ALA A 130 15.38 13.15 -11.72
C ALA A 130 16.53 12.16 -12.00
N MET A 131 16.30 10.90 -11.65
CA MET A 131 17.21 9.78 -11.82
C MET A 131 16.56 8.72 -12.72
N SER A 132 17.37 8.01 -13.48
CA SER A 132 16.92 7.02 -14.45
C SER A 132 17.96 5.92 -14.63
N ASN A 133 17.48 4.71 -14.94
CA ASN A 133 18.30 3.53 -15.18
C ASN A 133 18.74 3.36 -16.66
N LEU A 134 18.21 4.16 -17.59
CA LEU A 134 18.49 4.02 -19.03
C LEU A 134 19.91 4.46 -19.41
N GLU A 135 20.58 3.67 -20.26
CA GLU A 135 21.99 3.89 -20.62
C GLU A 135 22.22 5.15 -21.48
N GLU A 136 21.28 5.44 -22.38
CA GLU A 136 21.30 6.56 -23.33
C GLU A 136 21.06 7.92 -22.64
N GLU A 137 20.72 7.93 -21.35
CA GLU A 137 20.51 9.12 -20.53
C GLU A 137 21.71 9.40 -19.58
N TRP A 138 22.88 8.80 -19.85
CA TRP A 138 24.09 8.97 -19.03
C TRP A 138 24.87 10.24 -19.34
N LEU A 139 25.57 10.75 -18.31
CA LEU A 139 26.21 12.06 -18.35
C LEU A 139 27.36 12.14 -19.37
N GLY A 140 28.05 11.03 -19.61
CA GLY A 140 29.20 10.99 -20.52
C GLY A 140 28.87 11.35 -21.96
N GLU A 141 27.83 10.71 -22.48
CA GLU A 141 27.40 10.87 -23.87
C GLU A 141 26.79 12.24 -24.13
N LEU A 142 26.04 12.76 -23.14
CA LEU A 142 25.54 14.13 -23.14
C LEU A 142 26.67 15.17 -23.16
N LEU A 143 27.72 14.98 -22.35
CA LEU A 143 28.85 15.91 -22.31
C LEU A 143 29.63 15.93 -23.63
N ILE A 144 29.76 14.78 -24.31
CA ILE A 144 30.39 14.69 -25.63
C ILE A 144 29.50 15.32 -26.70
N SER A 145 28.20 15.03 -26.71
CA SER A 145 27.27 15.55 -27.72
C SER A 145 27.10 17.07 -27.65
N GLN A 146 27.19 17.66 -26.45
CA GLN A 146 27.23 19.11 -26.25
C GLN A 146 28.60 19.74 -26.51
N GLY A 147 29.62 18.94 -26.84
CA GLY A 147 30.98 19.40 -27.10
C GLY A 147 31.69 19.96 -25.85
N LEU A 148 31.22 19.62 -24.65
CA LEU A 148 31.80 20.07 -23.37
C LEU A 148 33.08 19.28 -23.03
N ILE A 149 33.18 18.04 -23.52
CA ILE A 149 34.39 17.21 -23.44
C ILE A 149 34.58 16.47 -24.76
N ASP A 150 35.81 16.07 -25.07
CA ASP A 150 36.10 15.17 -26.18
C ASP A 150 36.16 13.70 -25.74
N ALA A 151 36.23 12.79 -26.70
CA ALA A 151 36.30 11.35 -26.44
C ALA A 151 37.53 10.96 -25.60
N GLN A 152 38.64 11.66 -25.77
CA GLN A 152 39.88 11.40 -25.02
C GLN A 152 39.73 11.79 -23.54
N ALA A 153 39.18 12.97 -23.25
CA ALA A 153 38.89 13.42 -21.90
C ALA A 153 37.90 12.50 -21.18
N PHE A 154 36.94 11.94 -21.92
CA PHE A 154 36.03 10.93 -21.40
C PHE A 154 36.75 9.64 -21.00
N GLU A 155 37.63 9.10 -21.86
CA GLU A 155 38.43 7.91 -21.56
C GLU A 155 39.35 8.11 -20.35
N GLU A 156 40.02 9.27 -20.25
CA GLU A 156 40.86 9.64 -19.12
C GLU A 156 40.06 9.66 -17.79
N ALA A 157 38.85 10.21 -17.80
CA ALA A 157 37.97 10.23 -16.63
C ALA A 157 37.44 8.83 -16.25
N VAL A 158 37.15 7.98 -17.24
CA VAL A 158 36.79 6.57 -17.01
C VAL A 158 37.95 5.81 -16.36
N ALA A 159 39.18 6.00 -16.85
CA ALA A 159 40.37 5.39 -16.29
C ALA A 159 40.62 5.83 -14.85
N LEU A 160 40.46 7.13 -14.54
CA LEU A 160 40.58 7.64 -13.18
C LEU A 160 39.52 7.06 -12.24
N ARG A 161 38.26 6.98 -12.69
CA ARG A 161 37.18 6.30 -11.95
C ARG A 161 37.54 4.84 -11.64
N LYS A 162 38.13 4.12 -12.59
CA LYS A 162 38.54 2.73 -12.37
C LYS A 162 39.59 2.58 -11.28
N GLN A 163 40.45 3.59 -11.09
CA GLN A 163 41.50 3.56 -10.07
C GLN A 163 41.01 3.93 -8.66
N ASN A 164 39.99 4.78 -8.52
CA ASN A 164 39.62 5.37 -7.22
C ASN A 164 38.12 5.40 -6.91
N GLY A 165 37.27 4.86 -7.78
CA GLY A 165 35.81 4.80 -7.58
C GLY A 165 35.08 6.15 -7.64
N SER A 166 35.74 7.23 -8.08
CA SER A 166 35.14 8.57 -8.16
C SER A 166 33.99 8.68 -9.18
N ARG A 167 33.03 9.59 -8.96
CA ARG A 167 31.96 9.86 -9.96
C ARG A 167 32.59 10.47 -11.22
N ILE A 168 32.10 10.09 -12.40
CA ILE A 168 32.69 10.51 -13.68
C ILE A 168 32.73 12.04 -13.85
N GLY A 169 31.68 12.75 -13.40
CA GLY A 169 31.69 14.21 -13.38
C GLY A 169 32.75 14.80 -12.44
N SER A 170 32.93 14.22 -11.26
CA SER A 170 33.97 14.65 -10.31
C SER A 170 35.38 14.35 -10.84
N ALA A 171 35.55 13.23 -11.55
CA ALA A 171 36.80 12.90 -12.23
C ALA A 171 37.14 13.91 -13.34
N LEU A 172 36.16 14.29 -14.16
CA LEU A 172 36.34 15.31 -15.20
C LEU A 172 36.69 16.68 -14.63
N VAL A 173 36.11 17.05 -13.48
CA VAL A 173 36.46 18.28 -12.77
C VAL A 173 37.88 18.23 -12.21
N TYR A 174 38.25 17.10 -11.61
CA TYR A 174 39.59 16.90 -11.05
C TYR A 174 40.69 16.92 -12.13
N LEU A 175 40.41 16.35 -13.30
CA LEU A 175 41.29 16.38 -14.47
C LEU A 175 41.30 17.74 -15.19
N GLU A 176 40.59 18.74 -14.66
CA GLU A 176 40.45 20.09 -15.24
C GLU A 176 39.86 20.09 -16.67
N LYS A 177 39.19 19.00 -17.06
CA LYS A 177 38.53 18.85 -18.37
C LYS A 177 37.14 19.47 -18.40
N LEU A 178 36.56 19.73 -17.23
CA LEU A 178 35.23 20.31 -17.07
C LEU A 178 35.20 21.19 -15.82
N SER A 179 34.64 22.39 -15.89
CA SER A 179 34.48 23.21 -14.68
C SER A 179 33.30 22.72 -13.82
N PRO A 180 33.31 22.99 -12.50
CA PRO A 180 32.15 22.70 -11.64
C PRO A 180 30.85 23.38 -12.08
N ARG A 181 30.94 24.50 -12.81
CA ARG A 181 29.77 25.21 -13.35
C ARG A 181 29.20 24.50 -14.58
N GLU A 182 30.07 24.05 -15.49
CA GLU A 182 29.66 23.28 -16.67
C GLU A 182 29.09 21.92 -16.27
N LEU A 183 29.71 21.24 -15.29
CA LEU A 183 29.18 19.99 -14.75
C LEU A 183 27.76 20.18 -14.18
N ARG A 184 27.53 21.23 -13.38
CA ARG A 184 26.19 21.51 -12.84
C ARG A 184 25.18 21.81 -13.94
N ARG A 185 25.54 22.60 -14.96
CA ARG A 185 24.67 22.85 -16.11
C ARG A 185 24.32 21.56 -16.87
N ALA A 186 25.30 20.70 -17.12
CA ALA A 186 25.08 19.42 -17.78
C ALA A 186 24.17 18.49 -16.96
N LEU A 187 24.37 18.44 -15.64
CA LEU A 187 23.50 17.69 -14.73
C LEU A 187 22.07 18.23 -14.70
N SER A 188 21.89 19.56 -14.75
CA SER A 188 20.56 20.19 -14.86
C SER A 188 19.85 19.84 -16.16
N VAL A 189 20.57 19.92 -17.30
CA VAL A 189 20.02 19.54 -18.61
C VAL A 189 19.63 18.06 -18.63
N GLN A 190 20.52 17.19 -18.15
CA GLN A 190 20.25 15.76 -18.02
C GLN A 190 19.04 15.47 -17.13
N ALA A 191 18.92 16.13 -15.98
CA ALA A 191 17.78 15.95 -15.09
C ALA A 191 16.48 16.36 -15.80
N MET A 192 16.50 17.43 -16.59
CA MET A 192 15.34 17.88 -17.35
C MET A 192 14.96 16.86 -18.44
N GLU A 193 15.92 16.37 -19.23
CA GLU A 193 15.66 15.36 -20.26
C GLU A 193 15.05 14.08 -19.67
N ARG A 194 15.60 13.60 -18.54
CA ARG A 194 15.06 12.43 -17.82
C ARG A 194 13.63 12.63 -17.35
N LEU A 195 13.33 13.83 -16.86
CA LEU A 195 12.00 14.21 -16.40
C LEU A 195 11.03 14.26 -17.59
N LEU A 196 11.40 14.93 -18.69
CA LEU A 196 10.54 15.02 -19.88
C LEU A 196 10.30 13.64 -20.50
N ASN A 197 11.28 12.74 -20.47
CA ASN A 197 11.09 11.35 -20.91
C ASN A 197 10.09 10.58 -20.03
N ALA A 198 9.89 10.96 -18.77
CA ALA A 198 8.85 10.35 -17.94
C ALA A 198 7.44 10.62 -18.50
N PHE A 199 7.19 11.79 -19.10
CA PHE A 199 5.89 12.10 -19.71
C PHE A 199 5.59 11.22 -20.93
N ARG A 200 6.62 10.65 -21.57
CA ARG A 200 6.46 9.80 -22.75
C ARG A 200 6.02 8.38 -22.44
N MET A 201 5.97 8.00 -21.15
CA MET A 201 5.51 6.67 -20.73
C MET A 201 4.06 6.46 -21.15
N ARG A 202 3.80 5.39 -21.90
CA ARG A 202 2.45 5.03 -22.39
C ARG A 202 1.76 3.98 -21.53
N SER A 203 2.53 3.19 -20.79
CA SER A 203 2.03 2.19 -19.85
C SER A 203 3.08 1.93 -18.77
N GLY A 204 2.65 1.76 -17.53
CA GLY A 204 3.56 1.54 -16.42
C GLY A 204 2.86 1.52 -15.08
N THR A 205 3.64 1.60 -14.02
CA THR A 205 3.14 1.80 -12.65
C THR A 205 3.89 2.93 -11.98
N PHE A 206 3.23 3.59 -11.03
CA PHE A 206 3.87 4.60 -10.18
C PHE A 206 3.66 4.29 -8.71
N GLN A 207 4.58 4.79 -7.90
CA GLN A 207 4.47 4.85 -6.45
C GLN A 207 5.05 6.16 -5.94
N PHE A 208 4.30 6.90 -5.12
CA PHE A 208 4.82 8.06 -4.41
C PHE A 208 5.04 7.74 -2.94
N VAL A 209 6.21 8.10 -2.44
CA VAL A 209 6.63 7.88 -1.05
C VAL A 209 6.96 9.23 -0.44
N ALA A 210 6.24 9.62 0.62
CA ALA A 210 6.60 10.79 1.40
C ALA A 210 7.97 10.57 2.06
N ASP A 211 8.86 11.55 1.90
CA ASP A 211 10.19 11.50 2.46
C ASP A 211 10.69 12.94 2.69
N GLU A 212 10.82 13.33 3.95
CA GLU A 212 11.34 14.65 4.32
C GLU A 212 12.83 14.83 3.97
N SER A 213 13.61 13.73 3.91
CA SER A 213 15.03 13.81 3.57
C SER A 213 15.27 14.24 2.12
N ALA A 214 14.28 14.06 1.24
CA ALA A 214 14.27 14.62 -0.12
C ALA A 214 14.48 16.15 -0.13
N GLY A 215 14.09 16.85 0.94
CA GLY A 215 14.32 18.29 1.08
C GLY A 215 15.79 18.71 1.12
N ASN A 216 16.69 17.78 1.46
CA ASN A 216 18.13 18.00 1.58
C ASN A 216 18.92 17.63 0.32
N GLU A 217 18.26 17.12 -0.73
CA GLU A 217 18.94 16.77 -1.98
C GLU A 217 19.35 18.00 -2.80
N GLU A 218 20.39 17.84 -3.64
CA GLU A 218 20.86 18.90 -4.52
C GLU A 218 19.79 19.25 -5.56
N ILE A 219 19.48 20.54 -5.68
CA ILE A 219 18.52 21.05 -6.66
C ILE A 219 19.22 21.11 -8.02
N LEU A 220 18.89 20.16 -8.89
CA LEU A 220 19.39 20.11 -10.26
C LEU A 220 18.38 20.68 -11.25
N LEU A 221 17.09 20.61 -10.93
CA LEU A 221 16.01 21.17 -11.73
C LEU A 221 15.59 22.54 -11.19
N VAL A 222 15.68 23.55 -12.06
CA VAL A 222 15.21 24.92 -11.77
C VAL A 222 14.23 25.30 -12.88
N ALA A 223 13.01 24.80 -12.75
CA ALA A 223 11.91 25.11 -13.66
C ALA A 223 10.61 25.22 -12.86
N SER A 224 9.68 26.04 -13.35
CA SER A 224 8.37 26.15 -12.73
C SER A 224 7.58 24.85 -12.96
N PRO A 225 6.72 24.42 -12.02
CA PRO A 225 5.86 23.25 -12.21
C PRO A 225 5.03 23.33 -13.50
N ARG A 226 4.58 24.54 -13.84
CA ARG A 226 3.87 24.84 -15.08
C ARG A 226 4.69 24.54 -16.32
N ASP A 227 5.90 25.07 -16.41
CA ASP A 227 6.77 24.86 -17.57
C ASP A 227 7.12 23.38 -17.71
N ILE A 228 7.33 22.67 -16.60
CA ILE A 228 7.59 21.23 -16.59
C ILE A 228 6.43 20.47 -17.22
N ILE A 229 5.19 20.70 -16.77
CA ILE A 229 4.02 19.97 -17.26
C ILE A 229 3.70 20.34 -18.70
N GLU A 230 3.74 21.61 -19.06
CA GLU A 230 3.48 22.05 -20.43
C GLU A 230 4.52 21.49 -21.40
N THR A 231 5.81 21.61 -21.06
CA THR A 231 6.90 21.08 -21.90
C THR A 231 6.83 19.56 -21.97
N GLY A 232 6.52 18.89 -20.85
CA GLY A 232 6.33 17.44 -20.78
C GLY A 232 5.19 16.95 -21.66
N LEU A 233 4.01 17.59 -21.57
CA LEU A 233 2.88 17.28 -22.44
C LEU A 233 3.20 17.57 -23.91
N SER A 234 3.86 18.69 -24.21
CA SER A 234 4.29 19.03 -25.58
C SER A 234 5.26 18.01 -26.16
N ALA A 235 6.15 17.44 -25.34
CA ALA A 235 7.16 16.49 -25.75
C ALA A 235 6.61 15.05 -25.88
N ALA A 236 5.46 14.77 -25.26
CA ALA A 236 4.86 13.45 -25.17
C ALA A 236 3.64 13.24 -26.08
N LEU A 237 2.89 14.30 -26.38
CA LEU A 237 1.64 14.24 -27.16
C LEU A 237 1.77 14.94 -28.51
N GLU A 238 1.27 14.29 -29.55
CA GLU A 238 1.06 14.93 -30.84
C GLU A 238 -0.17 15.85 -30.82
N ALA A 239 -0.20 16.86 -31.70
CA ALA A 239 -1.32 17.81 -31.80
C ALA A 239 -2.68 17.12 -32.04
N ARG A 240 -2.67 15.97 -32.72
CA ARG A 240 -3.86 15.13 -32.93
C ARG A 240 -4.33 14.49 -31.63
N GLU A 241 -3.42 13.91 -30.84
CA GLU A 241 -3.75 13.29 -29.55
C GLU A 241 -4.34 14.32 -28.59
N VAL A 242 -3.76 15.51 -28.51
CA VAL A 242 -4.29 16.63 -27.69
C VAL A 242 -5.72 16.99 -28.13
N ALA A 243 -5.98 17.07 -29.44
CA ALA A 243 -7.30 17.36 -29.96
C ALA A 243 -8.31 16.25 -29.65
N GLU A 244 -7.92 14.98 -29.79
CA GLU A 244 -8.76 13.82 -29.45
C GLU A 244 -9.10 13.80 -27.95
N GLN A 245 -8.13 14.10 -27.08
CA GLN A 245 -8.34 14.21 -25.64
C GLN A 245 -9.35 15.31 -25.29
N LEU A 246 -9.23 16.51 -25.86
CA LEU A 246 -10.20 17.58 -25.62
C LEU A 246 -11.58 17.26 -26.21
N THR A 247 -11.63 16.62 -27.37
CA THR A 247 -12.90 16.24 -28.05
C THR A 247 -13.61 15.10 -27.32
N SER A 248 -12.90 14.28 -26.53
CA SER A 248 -13.52 13.25 -25.68
C SER A 248 -14.52 13.85 -24.67
N TYR A 249 -14.39 15.13 -24.35
CA TYR A 249 -15.32 15.90 -23.52
C TYR A 249 -16.47 16.54 -24.34
N GLY A 250 -16.59 16.23 -25.62
CA GLY A 250 -17.51 16.88 -26.56
C GLY A 250 -17.02 18.28 -26.93
N ASP A 251 -17.86 19.29 -26.73
CA ASP A 251 -17.48 20.70 -26.87
C ASP A 251 -17.61 21.39 -25.49
N PRO A 252 -16.60 21.24 -24.62
CA PRO A 252 -16.72 21.60 -23.22
C PRO A 252 -16.84 23.10 -23.01
N VAL A 253 -17.66 23.47 -22.03
CA VAL A 253 -17.66 24.80 -21.42
C VAL A 253 -16.88 24.69 -20.11
N PHE A 254 -15.97 25.65 -19.89
CA PHE A 254 -15.05 25.62 -18.76
C PHE A 254 -15.45 26.58 -17.65
N ARG A 255 -15.27 26.11 -16.41
CA ARG A 255 -15.17 26.97 -15.23
C ARG A 255 -13.69 27.20 -14.93
N VAL A 256 -13.35 28.45 -14.63
CA VAL A 256 -12.03 28.86 -14.17
C VAL A 256 -12.02 28.86 -12.65
N GLU A 257 -11.09 28.13 -12.05
CA GLU A 257 -10.76 28.22 -10.63
C GLU A 257 -9.25 28.32 -10.51
N VAL A 258 -8.73 29.44 -10.03
CA VAL A 258 -7.27 29.61 -9.88
C VAL A 258 -6.91 29.41 -8.41
N PRO A 259 -6.21 28.30 -8.05
CA PRO A 259 -5.68 28.15 -6.70
C PRO A 259 -4.76 29.33 -6.33
N PRO A 260 -4.81 29.87 -5.09
CA PRO A 260 -3.99 31.02 -4.70
C PRO A 260 -2.50 30.83 -4.96
N ASP A 261 -1.98 29.63 -4.67
CA ASP A 261 -0.57 29.26 -4.87
C ASP A 261 -0.20 29.04 -6.35
N PHE A 262 -1.17 28.92 -7.24
CA PHE A 262 -0.96 28.79 -8.69
C PHE A 262 -1.10 30.12 -9.43
N ALA A 263 -1.69 31.15 -8.81
CA ALA A 263 -1.85 32.46 -9.44
C ALA A 263 -0.51 33.08 -9.88
N THR A 264 0.57 32.78 -9.15
CA THR A 264 1.94 33.23 -9.47
C THR A 264 2.60 32.44 -10.60
N GLU A 265 2.07 31.27 -10.95
CA GLU A 265 2.58 30.40 -12.01
C GLU A 265 2.00 30.77 -13.39
N LEU A 266 0.84 31.44 -13.43
CA LEU A 266 0.16 31.83 -14.68
C LEU A 266 0.93 32.90 -15.45
N SER A 267 1.15 32.70 -16.76
CA SER A 267 1.67 33.76 -17.62
C SER A 267 0.55 34.69 -18.06
N GLU A 268 0.93 35.82 -18.65
CA GLU A 268 -0.01 36.73 -19.28
C GLU A 268 -0.90 36.03 -20.31
N VAL A 269 -0.36 35.09 -21.08
CA VAL A 269 -1.12 34.30 -22.07
C VAL A 269 -2.16 33.43 -21.38
N ASP A 270 -1.83 32.77 -20.27
CA ASP A 270 -2.81 31.96 -19.54
C ASP A 270 -3.94 32.83 -19.00
N VAL A 271 -3.63 33.98 -18.41
CA VAL A 271 -4.66 34.90 -17.90
C VAL A 271 -5.61 35.34 -19.02
N GLN A 272 -5.10 35.55 -20.24
CA GLN A 272 -5.94 35.85 -21.40
C GLN A 272 -6.82 34.66 -21.80
N ILE A 273 -6.27 33.44 -21.81
CA ILE A 273 -7.02 32.20 -22.07
C ILE A 273 -8.18 32.05 -21.08
N LEU A 274 -7.88 32.17 -19.79
CA LEU A 274 -8.86 32.05 -18.72
C LEU A 274 -10.00 33.06 -18.91
N ARG A 275 -9.71 34.34 -19.21
CA ARG A 275 -10.74 35.37 -19.49
C ARG A 275 -11.62 35.06 -20.68
N VAL A 276 -11.11 34.37 -21.70
CA VAL A 276 -11.91 33.96 -22.86
C VAL A 276 -12.86 32.83 -22.46
N LEU A 277 -12.35 31.84 -21.72
CA LEU A 277 -13.09 30.65 -21.31
C LEU A 277 -14.13 30.92 -20.22
N GLU A 278 -13.84 31.85 -19.30
CA GLU A 278 -14.73 32.28 -18.20
C GLU A 278 -16.06 32.87 -18.71
N ARG A 279 -16.12 33.27 -19.99
CA ARG A 279 -17.36 33.74 -20.65
C ARG A 279 -18.39 32.63 -20.88
N GLY A 280 -18.09 31.39 -20.51
CA GLY A 280 -19.03 30.27 -20.55
C GLY A 280 -19.40 29.83 -21.98
N ARG A 281 -18.51 30.06 -22.94
CA ARG A 281 -18.71 29.64 -24.34
C ARG A 281 -18.05 28.28 -24.60
N PRO A 282 -18.57 27.49 -25.56
CA PRO A 282 -17.95 26.22 -25.93
C PRO A 282 -16.52 26.39 -26.46
N LEU A 283 -15.67 25.40 -26.20
CA LEU A 283 -14.25 25.44 -26.55
C LEU A 283 -14.01 25.65 -28.05
N SER A 284 -14.82 25.02 -28.90
CA SER A 284 -14.75 25.13 -30.36
C SER A 284 -14.80 26.58 -30.83
N THR A 285 -15.62 27.41 -30.18
CA THR A 285 -15.80 28.84 -30.49
C THR A 285 -14.73 29.74 -29.86
N CYS A 286 -13.95 29.21 -28.90
CA CYS A 286 -12.94 29.96 -28.17
C CYS A 286 -11.53 29.74 -28.71
N ILE A 287 -11.24 28.57 -29.27
CA ILE A 287 -9.88 28.16 -29.65
C ILE A 287 -9.20 29.12 -30.62
N GLU A 288 -9.89 29.62 -31.65
CA GLU A 288 -9.30 30.57 -32.60
C GLU A 288 -9.00 31.92 -31.94
N THR A 289 -9.89 32.38 -31.05
CA THR A 289 -9.69 33.61 -30.28
C THR A 289 -8.50 33.48 -29.34
N ILE A 290 -8.38 32.33 -28.66
CA ILE A 290 -7.24 32.01 -27.79
C ILE A 290 -5.94 32.02 -28.59
N ALA A 291 -5.91 31.34 -29.74
CA ALA A 291 -4.74 31.28 -30.60
C ALA A 291 -4.29 32.69 -31.05
N GLN A 292 -5.23 33.54 -31.47
CA GLN A 292 -4.93 34.90 -31.90
C GLN A 292 -4.41 35.79 -30.76
N LEU A 293 -5.06 35.77 -29.59
CA LEU A 293 -4.67 36.60 -28.45
C LEU A 293 -3.29 36.20 -27.91
N GLY A 294 -3.04 34.89 -27.78
CA GLY A 294 -1.77 34.36 -27.29
C GLY A 294 -0.64 34.35 -28.32
N ARG A 295 -0.91 34.72 -29.59
CA ARG A 295 0.01 34.52 -30.73
C ARG A 295 0.49 33.07 -30.85
N LEU A 296 -0.43 32.15 -30.59
CA LEU A 296 -0.21 30.71 -30.61
C LEU A 296 -0.79 30.11 -31.89
N THR A 297 -0.27 28.96 -32.29
CA THR A 297 -0.96 28.08 -33.23
C THR A 297 -2.19 27.45 -32.57
N THR A 298 -3.13 26.94 -33.36
CA THR A 298 -4.31 26.22 -32.85
C THR A 298 -3.91 24.98 -32.02
N ALA A 299 -2.78 24.33 -32.36
CA ALA A 299 -2.25 23.20 -31.61
C ALA A 299 -1.73 23.62 -30.23
N GLU A 300 -0.93 24.68 -30.18
CA GLU A 300 -0.43 25.27 -28.93
C GLU A 300 -1.56 25.77 -28.04
N ALA A 301 -2.58 26.42 -28.61
CA ALA A 301 -3.78 26.83 -27.88
C ALA A 301 -4.49 25.65 -27.20
N ARG A 302 -4.67 24.53 -27.91
CA ARG A 302 -5.27 23.31 -27.35
C ARG A 302 -4.40 22.69 -26.27
N LEU A 303 -3.09 22.59 -26.50
CA LEU A 303 -2.14 22.10 -25.51
C LEU A 303 -2.19 22.93 -24.23
N ARG A 304 -2.30 24.26 -24.36
CA ARG A 304 -2.39 25.17 -23.22
C ARG A 304 -3.66 24.97 -22.41
N VAL A 305 -4.80 24.80 -23.09
CA VAL A 305 -6.07 24.46 -22.44
C VAL A 305 -5.96 23.12 -21.72
N LEU A 306 -5.40 22.09 -22.36
CA LEU A 306 -5.19 20.78 -21.73
C LEU A 306 -4.29 20.89 -20.50
N ALA A 307 -3.17 21.61 -20.58
CA ALA A 307 -2.28 21.83 -19.44
C ALA A 307 -3.01 22.52 -18.27
N LEU A 308 -3.80 23.57 -18.54
CA LEU A 308 -4.61 24.25 -17.53
C LEU A 308 -5.70 23.34 -16.92
N MET A 309 -6.24 22.38 -17.68
CA MET A 309 -7.12 21.33 -17.14
C MET A 309 -6.36 20.37 -16.21
N VAL A 310 -5.17 19.91 -16.62
CA VAL A 310 -4.31 19.02 -15.81
C VAL A 310 -3.91 19.68 -14.49
N PHE A 311 -3.64 20.99 -14.51
CA PHE A 311 -3.37 21.78 -13.30
C PHE A 311 -4.59 21.94 -12.38
N GLY A 312 -5.80 21.60 -12.86
CA GLY A 312 -7.04 21.84 -12.17
C GLY A 312 -7.40 23.32 -12.10
N VAL A 313 -6.95 24.12 -13.09
CA VAL A 313 -7.40 25.52 -13.24
C VAL A 313 -8.69 25.59 -14.05
N LEU A 314 -8.81 24.69 -15.03
CA LEU A 314 -9.99 24.56 -15.87
C LEU A 314 -10.73 23.28 -15.52
N HIS A 315 -12.02 23.43 -15.21
CA HIS A 315 -12.91 22.31 -14.94
C HIS A 315 -14.02 22.25 -15.99
N VAL A 316 -14.31 21.05 -16.49
CA VAL A 316 -15.43 20.81 -17.42
C VAL A 316 -16.73 20.81 -16.62
N GLY A 317 -17.63 21.77 -16.87
CA GLY A 317 -18.96 21.81 -16.26
C GLY A 317 -19.43 23.20 -15.81
N GLY A 318 -20.75 23.46 -15.97
CA GLY A 318 -21.47 24.64 -15.49
C GLY A 318 -22.21 24.40 -14.15
N ALA A 319 -23.05 25.37 -13.73
CA ALA A 319 -23.70 25.46 -12.40
C ALA A 319 -24.44 24.19 -11.90
N GLU A 320 -24.88 23.30 -12.79
CA GLU A 320 -25.53 22.04 -12.44
C GLU A 320 -24.56 21.02 -11.81
N VAL A 321 -23.31 20.95 -12.28
CA VAL A 321 -22.29 20.05 -11.70
C VAL A 321 -21.94 20.51 -10.28
N GLU A 322 -21.89 21.82 -10.02
CA GLU A 322 -21.66 22.36 -8.68
C GLU A 322 -22.78 22.00 -7.69
N ALA A 323 -24.04 22.06 -8.14
CA ALA A 323 -25.17 21.62 -7.32
C ALA A 323 -25.07 20.12 -7.00
N LEU A 324 -24.70 19.29 -7.99
CA LEU A 324 -24.53 17.85 -7.82
C LEU A 324 -23.32 17.50 -6.95
N ASP A 325 -22.18 18.18 -7.09
CA ASP A 325 -21.00 17.95 -6.26
C ASP A 325 -21.23 18.38 -4.80
N LYS A 326 -21.98 19.47 -4.56
CA LYS A 326 -22.43 19.83 -3.20
C LYS A 326 -23.32 18.74 -2.59
N ILE A 327 -24.22 18.16 -3.39
CA ILE A 327 -25.04 17.02 -2.98
C ILE A 327 -24.12 15.83 -2.65
N VAL A 328 -23.18 15.46 -3.53
CA VAL A 328 -22.22 14.37 -3.27
C VAL A 328 -21.45 14.58 -1.97
N GLY A 329 -20.90 15.77 -1.75
CA GLY A 329 -20.18 16.11 -0.52
C GLY A 329 -21.06 15.96 0.73
N SER A 330 -22.32 16.39 0.65
CA SER A 330 -23.26 16.21 1.77
C SER A 330 -23.56 14.73 2.04
N LEU A 331 -23.77 13.93 0.99
CA LEU A 331 -24.09 12.50 1.09
C LEU A 331 -22.95 11.69 1.68
N GLN A 332 -21.69 12.03 1.37
CA GLN A 332 -20.51 11.34 1.88
C GLN A 332 -20.34 11.43 3.41
N THR A 333 -20.92 12.46 4.04
CA THR A 333 -20.85 12.64 5.50
C THR A 333 -21.97 11.94 6.28
N MET A 334 -22.96 11.40 5.57
CA MET A 334 -24.12 10.77 6.19
C MET A 334 -23.90 9.26 6.38
N ASP A 335 -24.40 8.72 7.48
CA ASP A 335 -24.61 7.28 7.59
C ASP A 335 -25.73 6.82 6.63
N TYR A 336 -25.74 5.54 6.28
CA TYR A 336 -26.64 4.96 5.30
C TYR A 336 -28.12 5.04 5.70
N PHE A 337 -28.42 5.08 7.00
CA PHE A 337 -29.80 5.23 7.47
C PHE A 337 -30.30 6.66 7.20
N ARG A 338 -29.46 7.67 7.49
CA ARG A 338 -29.76 9.08 7.16
C ARG A 338 -29.81 9.31 5.66
N LEU A 339 -28.87 8.72 4.91
CA LEU A 339 -28.78 8.87 3.47
C LEU A 339 -30.03 8.35 2.75
N LEU A 340 -30.59 7.22 3.19
CA LEU A 340 -31.86 6.69 2.65
C LEU A 340 -33.11 7.26 3.35
N ASP A 341 -32.95 8.04 4.42
CA ASP A 341 -34.04 8.55 5.26
C ASP A 341 -34.93 7.41 5.81
N VAL A 342 -34.28 6.45 6.48
CA VAL A 342 -34.92 5.29 7.11
C VAL A 342 -34.51 5.12 8.56
N ARG A 343 -35.38 4.52 9.38
CA ARG A 343 -35.06 4.21 10.78
C ARG A 343 -34.17 2.96 10.86
N ARG A 344 -33.43 2.81 11.97
CA ARG A 344 -32.61 1.61 12.24
C ARG A 344 -33.40 0.30 12.30
N ALA A 345 -34.71 0.35 12.52
CA ALA A 345 -35.58 -0.83 12.52
C ALA A 345 -36.21 -1.15 11.13
N ALA A 346 -35.85 -0.39 10.08
CA ALA A 346 -36.50 -0.52 8.78
C ALA A 346 -36.30 -1.90 8.15
N SER A 347 -37.35 -2.42 7.52
CA SER A 347 -37.33 -3.68 6.78
C SER A 347 -36.62 -3.54 5.42
N PRO A 348 -36.15 -4.64 4.79
CA PRO A 348 -35.56 -4.58 3.45
C PRO A 348 -36.48 -3.97 2.37
N ASP A 349 -37.80 -4.14 2.51
CA ASP A 349 -38.79 -3.56 1.60
C ASP A 349 -38.93 -2.05 1.78
N GLU A 350 -38.92 -1.58 3.03
CA GLU A 350 -38.90 -0.15 3.36
C GLU A 350 -37.62 0.51 2.84
N ILE A 351 -36.46 -0.13 3.01
CA ILE A 351 -35.17 0.33 2.47
C ILE A 351 -35.21 0.43 0.94
N THR A 352 -35.75 -0.58 0.27
CA THR A 352 -35.86 -0.59 -1.20
C THR A 352 -36.80 0.50 -1.71
N THR A 353 -37.89 0.76 -0.98
CA THR A 353 -38.84 1.83 -1.30
C THR A 353 -38.19 3.21 -1.11
N ALA A 354 -37.48 3.40 0.00
CA ALA A 354 -36.77 4.62 0.30
C ALA A 354 -35.64 4.91 -0.70
N PHE A 355 -34.89 3.87 -1.10
CA PHE A 355 -33.91 3.95 -2.17
C PHE A 355 -34.53 4.43 -3.49
N ARG A 356 -35.64 3.84 -3.94
CA ARG A 356 -36.30 4.27 -5.18
C ARG A 356 -36.71 5.74 -5.13
N ARG A 357 -37.23 6.20 -3.99
CA ARG A 357 -37.57 7.62 -3.75
C ARG A 357 -36.33 8.51 -3.86
N LYS A 358 -35.23 8.15 -3.18
CA LYS A 358 -33.97 8.92 -3.19
C LYS A 358 -33.27 8.92 -4.55
N MET A 359 -33.36 7.83 -5.31
CA MET A 359 -32.90 7.76 -6.69
C MET A 359 -33.64 8.78 -7.56
N VAL A 360 -34.97 8.86 -7.47
CA VAL A 360 -35.74 9.87 -8.22
C VAL A 360 -35.40 11.29 -7.78
N GLU A 361 -35.23 11.52 -6.48
CA GLU A 361 -34.90 12.83 -5.89
C GLU A 361 -33.55 13.38 -6.37
N TYR A 362 -32.50 12.55 -6.44
CA TYR A 362 -31.15 13.01 -6.77
C TYR A 362 -30.72 12.77 -8.23
N HIS A 363 -31.29 11.77 -8.92
CA HIS A 363 -30.89 11.45 -10.29
C HIS A 363 -31.65 12.29 -11.33
N GLY A 364 -32.88 12.71 -11.05
CA GLY A 364 -33.75 13.32 -12.07
C GLY A 364 -33.99 12.37 -13.27
N GLN A 365 -34.75 12.83 -14.29
CA GLN A 365 -34.81 12.11 -15.57
C GLN A 365 -33.58 12.46 -16.41
N PRO A 366 -32.88 11.47 -17.02
CA PRO A 366 -31.80 11.76 -17.96
C PRO A 366 -32.34 12.60 -19.11
N THR A 367 -31.75 13.77 -19.34
CA THR A 367 -32.11 14.64 -20.45
C THR A 367 -31.13 14.42 -21.60
N PRO A 368 -31.61 14.22 -22.85
CA PRO A 368 -30.74 14.24 -24.02
C PRO A 368 -30.09 15.62 -24.16
N GLY A 369 -28.86 15.77 -23.65
CA GLY A 369 -28.18 17.06 -23.52
C GLY A 369 -27.27 17.17 -22.29
N ASP A 370 -27.34 16.24 -21.34
CA ASP A 370 -26.47 16.26 -20.15
C ASP A 370 -24.99 16.08 -20.53
N SER A 371 -24.12 16.94 -19.99
CA SER A 371 -22.68 16.79 -20.21
C SER A 371 -22.14 15.49 -19.58
N ALA A 372 -21.07 14.94 -20.13
CA ALA A 372 -20.42 13.74 -19.57
C ALA A 372 -19.99 13.91 -18.09
N ALA A 373 -19.78 15.14 -17.61
CA ALA A 373 -19.50 15.43 -16.20
C ALA A 373 -20.75 15.31 -15.30
N VAL A 374 -21.90 15.79 -15.77
CA VAL A 374 -23.19 15.62 -15.08
C VAL A 374 -23.53 14.13 -14.98
N GLN A 375 -23.38 13.39 -16.08
CA GLN A 375 -23.65 11.96 -16.12
C GLN A 375 -22.76 11.18 -15.13
N ARG A 376 -21.44 11.44 -15.13
CA ARG A 376 -20.50 10.84 -14.16
C ARG A 376 -20.86 11.16 -12.70
N THR A 377 -21.31 12.39 -12.43
CA THR A 377 -21.66 12.80 -11.06
C THR A 377 -22.96 12.12 -10.59
N ARG A 378 -23.95 12.01 -11.47
CA ARG A 378 -25.19 11.26 -11.20
C ARG A 378 -24.91 9.77 -10.99
N GLU A 379 -24.00 9.17 -11.75
CA GLU A 379 -23.54 7.80 -11.54
C GLU A 379 -22.87 7.60 -10.18
N ARG A 380 -22.03 8.54 -9.72
CA ARG A 380 -21.43 8.52 -8.37
C ARG A 380 -22.48 8.56 -7.27
N ILE A 381 -23.51 9.39 -7.42
CA ILE A 381 -24.64 9.46 -6.48
C ILE A 381 -25.38 8.12 -6.47
N ALA A 382 -25.74 7.61 -7.65
CA ALA A 382 -26.45 6.34 -7.80
C ALA A 382 -25.68 5.18 -7.16
N ALA A 383 -24.37 5.09 -7.41
CA ALA A 383 -23.50 4.08 -6.80
C ALA A 383 -23.46 4.18 -5.26
N THR A 384 -23.54 5.39 -4.71
CA THR A 384 -23.55 5.61 -3.25
C THR A 384 -24.89 5.18 -2.64
N LEU A 385 -26.01 5.56 -3.26
CA LEU A 385 -27.35 5.12 -2.84
C LEU A 385 -27.48 3.58 -2.93
N GLU A 386 -26.93 2.97 -3.98
CA GLU A 386 -26.97 1.53 -4.19
C GLU A 386 -26.14 0.77 -3.14
N ARG A 387 -24.95 1.27 -2.80
CA ARG A 387 -24.16 0.71 -1.69
C ARG A 387 -24.89 0.79 -0.35
N ALA A 388 -25.57 1.91 -0.08
CA ALA A 388 -26.37 2.06 1.13
C ALA A 388 -27.50 1.02 1.18
N ARG A 389 -28.26 0.88 0.08
CA ARG A 389 -29.32 -0.12 -0.05
C ARG A 389 -28.81 -1.54 0.13
N ALA A 390 -27.75 -1.92 -0.59
CA ALA A 390 -27.16 -3.25 -0.54
C ALA A 390 -26.66 -3.60 0.88
N THR A 391 -26.03 -2.64 1.56
CA THR A 391 -25.53 -2.83 2.92
C THR A 391 -26.67 -2.99 3.93
N LEU A 392 -27.68 -2.13 3.88
CA LEU A 392 -28.77 -2.13 4.86
C LEU A 392 -29.81 -3.24 4.64
N SER A 393 -29.98 -3.70 3.40
CA SER A 393 -30.90 -4.80 3.07
C SER A 393 -30.28 -6.19 3.27
N ASN A 394 -28.95 -6.30 3.43
CA ASN A 394 -28.28 -7.58 3.60
C ASN A 394 -28.22 -7.96 5.10
N PRO A 395 -28.80 -9.12 5.49
CA PRO A 395 -28.88 -9.53 6.90
C PRO A 395 -27.53 -9.88 7.53
N GLU A 396 -26.54 -10.27 6.74
CA GLU A 396 -25.19 -10.60 7.24
C GLU A 396 -24.33 -9.33 7.39
N VAL A 397 -24.50 -8.37 6.48
CA VAL A 397 -23.67 -7.15 6.38
C VAL A 397 -24.18 -6.01 7.26
N ARG A 398 -25.51 -5.85 7.37
CA ARG A 398 -26.11 -4.76 8.17
C ARG A 398 -25.64 -4.75 9.63
N PRO A 399 -25.55 -5.89 10.35
CA PRO A 399 -25.07 -5.90 11.73
C PRO A 399 -23.62 -5.39 11.85
N LEU A 400 -22.76 -5.71 10.89
CA LEU A 400 -21.38 -5.23 10.85
C LEU A 400 -21.33 -3.71 10.67
N TYR A 401 -22.14 -3.18 9.74
CA TYR A 401 -22.26 -1.74 9.52
C TYR A 401 -22.78 -1.01 10.77
N GLU A 402 -23.83 -1.53 11.41
CA GLU A 402 -24.38 -0.97 12.65
C GLU A 402 -23.35 -0.98 13.78
N ARG A 403 -22.55 -2.06 13.87
CA ARG A 403 -21.47 -2.18 14.84
C ARG A 403 -20.36 -1.16 14.59
N ALA A 404 -19.95 -0.95 13.34
CA ALA A 404 -18.98 0.08 12.97
C ALA A 404 -19.45 1.48 13.40
N LEU A 405 -20.71 1.82 13.12
CA LEU A 405 -21.31 3.10 13.55
C LEU A 405 -21.32 3.28 15.07
N GLN A 406 -21.61 2.22 15.84
CA GLN A 406 -21.58 2.28 17.31
C GLN A 406 -20.17 2.55 17.85
N LEU A 407 -19.15 2.04 17.17
CA LEU A 407 -17.74 2.19 17.55
C LEU A 407 -17.10 3.48 16.99
N GLY A 408 -17.83 4.25 16.17
CA GLY A 408 -17.29 5.42 15.47
C GLY A 408 -16.24 5.07 14.41
N LEU A 409 -16.30 3.86 13.86
CA LEU A 409 -15.37 3.38 12.83
C LEU A 409 -15.93 3.60 11.43
N ASP A 410 -15.06 3.87 10.48
CA ASP A 410 -15.41 3.92 9.06
C ASP A 410 -15.52 2.50 8.49
N TYR A 411 -16.75 2.04 8.25
CA TYR A 411 -17.02 0.73 7.66
C TYR A 411 -16.48 0.57 6.24
N HIS A 412 -16.09 1.63 5.54
CA HIS A 412 -15.55 1.51 4.18
C HIS A 412 -14.09 1.07 4.14
N GLN A 413 -13.36 1.25 5.24
CA GLN A 413 -11.98 0.78 5.37
C GLN A 413 -11.93 -0.76 5.30
N PRO A 414 -11.12 -1.35 4.41
CA PRO A 414 -11.00 -2.81 4.28
C PRO A 414 -10.66 -3.50 5.60
N GLU A 415 -9.77 -2.89 6.39
CA GLU A 415 -9.26 -3.45 7.66
C GLU A 415 -10.36 -3.50 8.72
N VAL A 416 -11.21 -2.47 8.77
CA VAL A 416 -12.38 -2.41 9.67
C VAL A 416 -13.38 -3.51 9.31
N ARG A 417 -13.68 -3.68 8.01
CA ARG A 417 -14.60 -4.72 7.54
C ARG A 417 -14.09 -6.11 7.87
N GLN A 418 -12.83 -6.39 7.53
CA GLN A 418 -12.18 -7.67 7.78
C GLN A 418 -12.19 -8.03 9.26
N ARG A 419 -11.88 -7.07 10.14
CA ARG A 419 -11.91 -7.27 11.59
C ARG A 419 -13.32 -7.57 12.11
N LEU A 420 -14.32 -6.78 11.69
CA LEU A 420 -15.69 -6.96 12.16
C LEU A 420 -16.29 -8.27 11.65
N GLU A 421 -16.01 -8.66 10.41
CA GLU A 421 -16.41 -9.95 9.85
C GLU A 421 -15.73 -11.11 10.58
N HIS A 422 -14.43 -10.99 10.87
CA HIS A 422 -13.71 -11.95 11.71
C HIS A 422 -14.39 -12.10 13.09
N GLU A 423 -14.65 -11.00 13.79
CA GLU A 423 -15.31 -11.03 15.11
C GLU A 423 -16.71 -11.69 15.06
N GLN A 424 -17.48 -11.43 13.99
CA GLN A 424 -18.80 -12.05 13.78
C GLN A 424 -18.69 -13.56 13.52
N LEU A 425 -17.75 -13.99 12.67
CA LEU A 425 -17.51 -15.41 12.40
C LEU A 425 -17.04 -16.15 13.65
N VAL A 426 -16.17 -15.54 14.46
CA VAL A 426 -15.75 -16.11 15.76
C VAL A 426 -16.94 -16.26 16.70
N ALA A 427 -17.80 -15.24 16.80
CA ALA A 427 -19.01 -15.33 17.62
C ALA A 427 -19.96 -16.44 17.13
N LYS A 428 -20.16 -16.56 15.81
CA LYS A 428 -20.96 -17.62 15.19
C LYS A 428 -20.37 -19.00 15.45
N GLY A 429 -19.06 -19.20 15.28
CA GLY A 429 -18.38 -20.46 15.56
C GLY A 429 -18.55 -20.91 17.01
N ARG A 430 -18.44 -19.98 17.98
CA ARG A 430 -18.70 -20.29 19.39
C ARG A 430 -20.15 -20.68 19.66
N ALA A 431 -21.10 -20.02 19.00
CA ALA A 431 -22.51 -20.37 19.11
C ALA A 431 -22.80 -21.78 18.53
N LEU A 432 -22.17 -22.13 17.41
CA LEU A 432 -22.25 -23.47 16.80
C LEU A 432 -21.63 -24.55 17.70
N LEU A 433 -20.48 -24.27 18.33
CA LEU A 433 -19.89 -25.15 19.35
C LEU A 433 -20.85 -25.43 20.50
N ALA A 434 -21.50 -24.38 21.02
CA ALA A 434 -22.50 -24.53 22.10
C ALA A 434 -23.72 -25.35 21.67
N GLN A 435 -24.07 -25.32 20.39
CA GLN A 435 -25.14 -26.12 19.79
C GLN A 435 -24.69 -27.54 19.39
N GLN A 436 -23.42 -27.90 19.65
CA GLN A 436 -22.81 -29.18 19.26
C GLN A 436 -22.71 -29.39 17.74
N ALA A 437 -22.86 -28.34 16.93
CA ALA A 437 -22.64 -28.36 15.49
C ALA A 437 -21.15 -28.22 15.17
N TYR A 438 -20.35 -29.22 15.57
CA TYR A 438 -18.89 -29.12 15.60
C TYR A 438 -18.24 -28.94 14.22
N GLN A 439 -18.74 -29.64 13.20
CA GLN A 439 -18.22 -29.54 11.83
C GLN A 439 -18.44 -28.13 11.26
N GLU A 440 -19.65 -27.57 11.43
CA GLU A 440 -19.97 -26.21 10.99
C GLU A 440 -19.17 -25.16 11.77
N ALA A 441 -18.93 -25.40 13.06
CA ALA A 441 -18.08 -24.53 13.89
C ALA A 441 -16.64 -24.51 13.38
N PHE A 442 -16.07 -25.68 13.09
CA PHE A 442 -14.73 -25.81 12.51
C PHE A 442 -14.60 -25.04 11.18
N GLU A 443 -15.53 -25.23 10.26
CA GLU A 443 -15.54 -24.53 8.97
C GLU A 443 -15.69 -23.01 9.15
N THR A 444 -16.53 -22.58 10.10
CA THR A 444 -16.72 -21.16 10.41
C THR A 444 -15.46 -20.53 10.99
N PHE A 445 -14.76 -21.20 11.90
CA PHE A 445 -13.49 -20.71 12.45
C PHE A 445 -12.37 -20.71 11.40
N ALA A 446 -12.32 -21.71 10.51
CA ALA A 446 -11.36 -21.74 9.41
C ALA A 446 -11.52 -20.53 8.48
N ARG A 447 -12.77 -20.13 8.19
CA ARG A 447 -13.05 -18.87 7.45
C ARG A 447 -12.57 -17.64 8.22
N ALA A 448 -12.79 -17.57 9.53
CA ALA A 448 -12.32 -16.47 10.37
C ALA A 448 -10.79 -16.35 10.38
N ALA A 449 -10.07 -17.48 10.41
CA ALA A 449 -8.61 -17.53 10.33
C ALA A 449 -8.07 -17.07 8.96
N GLY A 450 -8.82 -17.30 7.88
CA GLY A 450 -8.49 -16.75 6.56
C GLY A 450 -8.56 -15.22 6.50
N LEU A 451 -9.43 -14.60 7.30
CA LEU A 451 -9.51 -13.14 7.41
C LEU A 451 -8.39 -12.56 8.29
N MET A 452 -8.06 -13.20 9.41
CA MET A 452 -6.98 -12.73 10.29
C MET A 452 -6.06 -13.91 10.65
N PRO A 453 -5.02 -14.17 9.84
CA PRO A 453 -4.12 -15.30 10.05
C PRO A 453 -3.25 -15.16 11.31
N ASP A 454 -3.14 -13.94 11.85
CA ASP A 454 -2.31 -13.63 13.01
C ASP A 454 -3.08 -13.64 14.34
N ASP A 455 -4.41 -13.88 14.36
CA ASP A 455 -5.13 -14.06 15.63
C ASP A 455 -4.89 -15.48 16.16
N ALA A 456 -3.87 -15.64 17.00
CA ALA A 456 -3.50 -16.93 17.58
C ALA A 456 -4.67 -17.68 18.24
N ARG A 457 -5.60 -16.96 18.88
CA ARG A 457 -6.72 -17.58 19.62
C ARG A 457 -7.64 -18.37 18.70
N ILE A 458 -7.70 -18.01 17.41
CA ILE A 458 -8.55 -18.72 16.45
C ILE A 458 -8.09 -20.17 16.25
N PHE A 459 -6.78 -20.42 16.28
CA PHE A 459 -6.23 -21.75 16.04
C PHE A 459 -6.54 -22.71 17.20
N THR A 460 -6.59 -22.20 18.43
CA THR A 460 -7.07 -22.98 19.59
C THR A 460 -8.54 -23.39 19.41
N GLN A 461 -9.39 -22.48 18.93
CA GLN A 461 -10.81 -22.76 18.65
C GLN A 461 -11.00 -23.74 17.48
N ILE A 462 -10.18 -23.62 16.42
CA ILE A 462 -10.17 -24.54 15.26
C ILE A 462 -9.81 -25.96 15.71
N GLY A 463 -8.70 -26.13 16.43
CA GLY A 463 -8.25 -27.45 16.87
C GLY A 463 -9.28 -28.11 17.78
N TRP A 464 -9.87 -27.35 18.71
CA TRP A 464 -10.93 -27.86 19.57
C TRP A 464 -12.19 -28.28 18.78
N ALA A 465 -12.66 -27.43 17.85
CA ALA A 465 -13.83 -27.75 17.02
C ALA A 465 -13.60 -28.97 16.12
N ARG A 466 -12.40 -29.08 15.51
CA ARG A 466 -12.02 -30.25 14.69
C ARG A 466 -12.01 -31.52 15.52
N PHE A 467 -11.44 -31.48 16.72
CA PHE A 467 -11.39 -32.65 17.60
C PHE A 467 -12.80 -33.13 17.98
N LEU A 468 -13.70 -32.21 18.37
CA LEU A 468 -15.08 -32.55 18.71
C LEU A 468 -15.91 -33.07 17.53
N ALA A 469 -15.58 -32.63 16.31
CA ALA A 469 -16.19 -33.15 15.08
C ALA A 469 -15.70 -34.55 14.69
N SER A 470 -14.66 -35.06 15.36
CA SER A 470 -14.00 -36.32 15.01
C SER A 470 -14.47 -37.53 15.84
N ASP A 471 -13.88 -38.69 15.58
CA ASP A 471 -14.07 -39.92 16.36
C ASP A 471 -13.29 -39.93 17.70
N HIS A 472 -12.58 -38.84 18.02
CA HIS A 472 -11.74 -38.66 19.21
C HIS A 472 -10.57 -39.66 19.28
N GLY A 473 -10.19 -40.27 18.15
CA GLY A 473 -9.05 -41.17 18.04
C GLY A 473 -7.70 -40.46 18.15
N LYS A 474 -6.61 -41.24 18.21
CA LYS A 474 -5.25 -40.70 18.32
C LYS A 474 -4.83 -39.85 17.12
N GLU A 475 -5.26 -40.23 15.91
CA GLU A 475 -4.96 -39.48 14.68
C GLU A 475 -5.68 -38.14 14.68
N ALA A 476 -6.98 -38.12 14.99
CA ALA A 476 -7.75 -36.89 15.10
C ALA A 476 -7.23 -35.97 16.22
N ALA A 477 -6.77 -36.54 17.33
CA ALA A 477 -6.11 -35.79 18.39
C ALA A 477 -4.83 -35.12 17.90
N ALA A 478 -3.98 -35.84 17.14
CA ALA A 478 -2.74 -35.29 16.60
C ALA A 478 -3.00 -34.13 15.61
N GLU A 479 -3.99 -34.25 14.73
CA GLU A 479 -4.36 -33.17 13.81
C GLU A 479 -4.89 -31.92 14.55
N ALA A 480 -5.74 -32.12 15.55
CA ALA A 480 -6.27 -31.04 16.36
C ALA A 480 -5.18 -30.34 17.16
N ILE A 481 -4.26 -31.09 17.77
CA ILE A 481 -3.12 -30.54 18.50
C ILE A 481 -2.22 -29.74 17.56
N ALA A 482 -1.95 -30.22 16.34
CA ALA A 482 -1.16 -29.50 15.35
C ALA A 482 -1.78 -28.15 14.98
N ASP A 483 -3.11 -28.05 14.93
CA ASP A 483 -3.80 -26.75 14.80
C ASP A 483 -3.58 -25.87 16.02
N VAL A 484 -3.79 -26.37 17.25
CA VAL A 484 -3.61 -25.58 18.48
C VAL A 484 -2.16 -25.09 18.62
N GLU A 485 -1.16 -25.90 18.24
CA GLU A 485 0.25 -25.50 18.23
C GLU A 485 0.56 -24.35 17.27
N ARG A 486 -0.29 -24.09 16.26
CA ARG A 486 -0.16 -22.87 15.45
C ARG A 486 -0.36 -21.62 16.29
N ALA A 487 -1.27 -21.65 17.28
CA ALA A 487 -1.47 -20.53 18.21
C ALA A 487 -0.17 -20.22 18.97
N LEU A 488 0.51 -21.26 19.45
CA LEU A 488 1.78 -21.15 20.19
C LEU A 488 2.91 -20.59 19.30
N ARG A 489 2.90 -20.89 18.00
CA ARG A 489 3.89 -20.33 17.05
C ARG A 489 3.70 -18.84 16.77
N VAL A 490 2.45 -18.35 16.80
CA VAL A 490 2.12 -16.95 16.45
C VAL A 490 2.41 -15.99 17.60
N THR A 491 1.99 -16.33 18.82
CA THR A 491 2.07 -15.43 19.99
C THR A 491 2.92 -15.94 21.16
N GLY A 492 3.45 -17.16 21.07
CA GLY A 492 4.19 -17.80 22.17
C GLY A 492 3.30 -18.52 23.19
N ASP A 493 3.86 -18.81 24.37
CA ASP A 493 3.21 -19.57 25.46
C ASP A 493 1.86 -18.95 25.89
N GLN A 494 0.75 -19.63 25.59
CA GLN A 494 -0.61 -19.27 26.01
C GLN A 494 -1.26 -20.38 26.84
N ASP A 495 -1.80 -20.04 28.01
CA ASP A 495 -2.39 -21.00 28.92
C ASP A 495 -3.63 -21.71 28.34
N GLU A 496 -4.46 -21.00 27.56
CA GLU A 496 -5.65 -21.56 26.88
C GLU A 496 -5.27 -22.63 25.83
N ALA A 497 -4.17 -22.43 25.10
CA ALA A 497 -3.67 -23.39 24.11
C ALA A 497 -3.18 -24.68 24.80
N TYR A 498 -2.38 -24.56 25.85
CA TYR A 498 -1.93 -25.72 26.64
C TYR A 498 -3.08 -26.44 27.34
N MET A 499 -4.05 -25.70 27.88
CA MET A 499 -5.27 -26.27 28.46
C MET A 499 -6.05 -27.09 27.42
N THR A 500 -6.21 -26.56 26.21
CA THR A 500 -6.92 -27.23 25.12
C THR A 500 -6.20 -28.50 24.66
N ILE A 501 -4.87 -28.47 24.50
CA ILE A 501 -4.06 -29.66 24.18
C ILE A 501 -4.22 -30.72 25.28
N GLY A 502 -4.15 -30.32 26.56
CA GLY A 502 -4.36 -31.22 27.68
C GLY A 502 -5.75 -31.88 27.67
N LYS A 503 -6.81 -31.13 27.34
CA LYS A 503 -8.17 -31.67 27.16
C LYS A 503 -8.25 -32.68 26.02
N ILE A 504 -7.61 -32.40 24.90
CA ILE A 504 -7.57 -33.31 23.74
C ILE A 504 -6.87 -34.62 24.10
N HIS A 505 -5.71 -34.56 24.76
CA HIS A 505 -5.01 -35.75 25.26
C HIS A 505 -5.85 -36.56 26.26
N ARG A 506 -6.55 -35.88 27.18
CA ARG A 506 -7.43 -36.56 28.15
C ARG A 506 -8.57 -37.30 27.46
N LEU A 507 -9.17 -36.70 26.43
CA LEU A 507 -10.30 -37.27 25.71
C LEU A 507 -9.88 -38.40 24.76
N SER A 508 -8.68 -38.32 24.18
CA SER A 508 -8.09 -39.38 23.35
C SER A 508 -7.43 -40.51 24.15
N GLY A 509 -7.30 -40.35 25.47
CA GLY A 509 -6.88 -41.38 26.41
C GLY A 509 -5.40 -41.35 26.81
N ASP A 510 -4.62 -40.37 26.35
CA ASP A 510 -3.24 -40.16 26.79
C ASP A 510 -3.21 -39.32 28.08
N LEU A 511 -3.45 -39.98 29.21
CA LEU A 511 -3.60 -39.31 30.49
C LEU A 511 -2.30 -38.68 31.00
N ALA A 512 -1.14 -39.26 30.66
CA ALA A 512 0.16 -38.73 31.07
C ALA A 512 0.45 -37.40 30.37
N ALA A 513 0.31 -37.35 29.03
CA ALA A 513 0.46 -36.10 28.29
C ALA A 513 -0.57 -35.04 28.72
N ALA A 514 -1.81 -35.47 29.01
CA ALA A 514 -2.83 -34.57 29.53
C ALA A 514 -2.41 -33.89 30.84
N GLU A 515 -1.82 -34.63 31.78
CA GLU A 515 -1.32 -34.08 33.04
C GLU A 515 -0.26 -33.01 32.80
N ASP A 516 0.75 -33.32 31.99
CA ASP A 516 1.88 -32.42 31.72
C ASP A 516 1.41 -31.09 31.12
N TYR A 517 0.53 -31.14 30.11
CA TYR A 517 0.02 -29.93 29.45
C TYR A 517 -0.93 -29.12 30.34
N LEU A 518 -1.76 -29.77 31.15
CA LEU A 518 -2.64 -29.07 32.11
C LEU A 518 -1.83 -28.41 33.23
N ARG A 519 -0.76 -29.05 33.71
CA ARG A 519 0.18 -28.42 34.65
C ARG A 519 0.87 -27.22 34.03
N ARG A 520 1.34 -27.33 32.79
CA ARG A 520 1.95 -26.21 32.07
C ARG A 520 1.00 -25.02 31.91
N SER A 521 -0.27 -25.27 31.62
CA SER A 521 -1.31 -24.22 31.59
C SER A 521 -1.46 -23.51 32.94
N ILE A 522 -1.49 -24.27 34.05
CA ILE A 522 -1.61 -23.71 35.41
C ILE A 522 -0.33 -22.96 35.84
N GLU A 523 0.85 -23.42 35.41
CA GLU A 523 2.11 -22.70 35.64
C GLU A 523 2.09 -21.32 34.97
N LEU A 524 1.58 -21.23 33.74
CA LEU A 524 1.47 -19.99 32.99
C LEU A 524 0.36 -19.08 33.57
N ASN A 525 -0.77 -19.67 33.94
CA ASN A 525 -1.89 -18.96 34.55
C ASN A 525 -2.47 -19.75 35.74
N PRO A 526 -2.05 -19.43 36.97
CA PRO A 526 -2.56 -20.07 38.17
C PRO A 526 -4.08 -19.91 38.39
N HIS A 527 -4.72 -18.96 37.70
CA HIS A 527 -6.15 -18.68 37.78
C HIS A 527 -6.98 -19.36 36.67
N ASN A 528 -6.38 -20.21 35.84
CA ASN A 528 -7.12 -20.98 34.84
C ASN A 528 -7.97 -22.08 35.51
N ASN A 529 -9.19 -21.71 35.93
CA ASN A 529 -10.12 -22.59 36.63
C ASN A 529 -10.51 -23.82 35.81
N GLU A 530 -10.51 -23.70 34.48
CA GLU A 530 -10.83 -24.81 33.58
C GLU A 530 -9.70 -25.84 33.58
N ALA A 531 -8.44 -25.40 33.42
CA ALA A 531 -7.27 -26.29 33.51
C ALA A 531 -7.19 -27.00 34.87
N GLN A 532 -7.45 -26.29 35.97
CA GLN A 532 -7.51 -26.91 37.29
C GLN A 532 -8.64 -27.95 37.42
N SER A 533 -9.81 -27.68 36.81
CA SER A 533 -10.95 -28.60 36.83
C SER A 533 -10.67 -29.85 36.00
N GLU A 534 -10.06 -29.69 34.83
CA GLU A 534 -9.65 -30.79 33.97
C GLU A 534 -8.58 -31.68 34.63
N LEU A 535 -7.63 -31.07 35.34
CA LEU A 535 -6.62 -31.80 36.10
C LEU A 535 -7.23 -32.59 37.28
N ARG A 536 -8.22 -32.02 37.97
CA ARG A 536 -8.99 -32.74 39.01
C ARG A 536 -9.76 -33.95 38.45
N LEU A 537 -10.37 -33.79 37.27
CA LEU A 537 -11.08 -34.88 36.59
C LEU A 537 -10.14 -36.04 36.22
N LEU A 538 -8.90 -35.71 35.85
CA LEU A 538 -7.87 -36.70 35.53
C LEU A 538 -7.56 -37.60 36.74
N PHE A 539 -7.22 -36.99 37.89
CA PHE A 539 -6.89 -37.74 39.11
C PHE A 539 -8.08 -38.55 39.66
N THR A 540 -9.31 -38.04 39.54
CA THR A 540 -10.51 -38.76 39.98
C THR A 540 -10.67 -40.08 39.22
N ARG A 541 -10.35 -40.11 37.91
CA ARG A 541 -10.40 -41.33 37.09
C ARG A 541 -9.27 -42.31 37.42
N GLU A 542 -8.08 -41.83 37.77
CA GLU A 542 -6.97 -42.70 38.21
C GLU A 542 -7.25 -43.38 39.55
N LEU A 543 -7.85 -42.64 40.50
CA LEU A 543 -8.32 -43.19 41.78
C LEU A 543 -9.39 -44.28 41.58
N GLN A 544 -10.30 -44.11 40.61
CA GLN A 544 -11.32 -45.11 40.28
C GLN A 544 -10.76 -46.35 39.54
N ARG A 545 -9.63 -46.22 38.83
CA ARG A 545 -8.98 -47.34 38.09
C ARG A 545 -7.95 -48.13 38.92
N GLY A 546 -7.77 -47.80 40.21
CA GLY A 546 -6.88 -48.54 41.10
C GLY A 546 -5.40 -48.20 40.93
N GLY A 547 -5.06 -46.96 40.57
CA GLY A 547 -3.67 -46.49 40.48
C GLY A 547 -2.89 -46.57 41.81
N PRO A 548 -1.55 -46.60 41.75
CA PRO A 548 -0.70 -47.02 42.86
C PRO A 548 -0.83 -46.11 44.08
N LYS A 549 -0.75 -46.71 45.28
CA LYS A 549 -0.68 -45.98 46.55
C LYS A 549 0.48 -44.99 46.50
N ILE A 550 0.18 -43.71 46.29
CA ILE A 550 1.14 -42.61 46.36
C ILE A 550 1.66 -42.56 47.81
N LYS A 551 2.90 -43.01 48.03
CA LYS A 551 3.64 -42.71 49.26
C LYS A 551 4.07 -41.26 49.18
N ILE A 552 3.36 -40.39 49.89
CA ILE A 552 3.81 -39.01 50.12
C ILE A 552 4.95 -39.10 51.15
N ASP A 553 6.19 -38.85 50.72
CA ASP A 553 7.31 -38.66 51.65
C ASP A 553 7.25 -37.24 52.20
N LEU A 554 6.82 -37.14 53.46
CA LEU A 554 6.65 -35.87 54.18
C LEU A 554 7.97 -35.32 54.76
N SER A 555 9.12 -35.96 54.50
CA SER A 555 10.40 -35.57 55.13
C SER A 555 11.10 -34.36 54.52
N SER A 556 10.69 -33.88 53.33
CA SER A 556 11.32 -32.73 52.66
C SER A 556 10.59 -31.39 52.84
N ALA A 557 9.47 -31.36 53.56
CA ALA A 557 8.64 -30.14 53.74
C ALA A 557 9.00 -29.30 54.97
N ALA A 558 10.25 -29.36 55.45
CA ALA A 558 10.78 -28.47 56.48
C ALA A 558 11.27 -27.16 55.84
N GLY A 559 10.35 -26.37 55.28
CA GLY A 559 10.63 -25.08 54.65
C GLY A 559 9.35 -24.43 54.15
N ALA A 560 8.65 -23.75 55.07
CA ALA A 560 7.36 -23.06 54.92
C ALA A 560 7.19 -22.23 53.62
N GLY A 561 6.01 -22.05 53.03
CA GLY A 561 4.66 -22.44 53.42
C GLY A 561 3.68 -21.96 52.34
N ALA A 562 3.19 -22.88 51.51
CA ALA A 562 2.10 -22.63 50.54
C ALA A 562 1.33 -23.91 50.16
N VAL A 563 1.81 -25.10 50.53
CA VAL A 563 1.28 -26.39 50.03
C VAL A 563 0.26 -27.04 50.98
N LEU A 564 0.05 -26.49 52.18
CA LEU A 564 -0.89 -27.04 53.17
C LEU A 564 -2.38 -26.83 52.82
N GLY A 565 -2.70 -26.04 51.79
CA GLY A 565 -4.08 -25.85 51.33
C GLY A 565 -4.65 -27.02 50.50
N VAL A 566 -3.79 -27.82 49.85
CA VAL A 566 -4.24 -28.84 48.89
C VAL A 566 -4.44 -30.21 49.57
N ALA A 567 -3.68 -30.51 50.63
CA ALA A 567 -3.78 -31.79 51.32
C ALA A 567 -5.01 -31.92 52.24
N VAL A 568 -5.56 -30.81 52.74
CA VAL A 568 -6.73 -30.84 53.65
C VAL A 568 -8.06 -31.00 52.90
N VAL A 569 -8.14 -30.61 51.63
CA VAL A 569 -9.40 -30.71 50.86
C VAL A 569 -9.68 -32.14 50.38
N VAL A 570 -8.64 -32.96 50.18
CA VAL A 570 -8.80 -34.37 49.74
C VAL A 570 -9.31 -35.29 50.86
N LEU A 571 -9.19 -34.88 52.14
CA LEU A 571 -9.70 -35.64 53.28
C LEU A 571 -11.07 -35.15 53.80
N ALA A 572 -11.60 -34.04 53.29
CA ALA A 572 -12.88 -33.46 53.72
C ALA A 572 -14.07 -33.80 52.78
N LEU A 573 -13.85 -34.62 51.74
CA LEU A 573 -14.88 -35.07 50.78
C LEU A 573 -14.96 -36.60 50.64
N LEU A 574 -14.48 -37.33 51.65
CA LEU A 574 -15.02 -38.64 52.04
C LEU A 574 -16.18 -38.39 53.02
#